data_AF-A0A7J7MC76-F1
#
_entry.id   AF-A0A7J7MC76-F1
#
_cell.length_a   1.000
_cell.length_b   1.000
_cell.length_c   1.000
_cell.angle_alpha   90.00
_cell.angle_beta   90.00
_cell.angle_gamma   90.00
#
_symmetry.space_group_name_H-M   'P 1'
#
loop_
_entity.id
_entity.type
_entity.pdbx_description
1 polymer ?
#
loop_
_entity_poly.entity_id
_entity_poly.type
_entity_poly.pdbx_seq_one_letter_code
_entity_poly.pdbx_strand_id
1 'polypeptide(L)'
;MFLKPSDELIANATYIGTPGKGILAADESTGTIGKRLSSINVENVESNRRALRELLFCAPGALQYLSGVILYEETLYQKTASGKPFVDILNDGGVLPGIKVDKGTVELAGTNGETTTQVAILRRNLGPILPMTKRALMLGHQGLRLMDYLQGIVMSSPRPRVCFPYLARVVRDYAVGIIEGTFSVVAFTEYIFNDPSRVSRIIRMYALASVGYMPLARRASEDGWYTPTSRPCTPHGPLFRCTPGTVESVPARAVSQGLDGLAQRCQKYYAAGARFAKWRAVLKIGLNKPSQLAINENANGLARYAIICQENGLVPIVEPEIMVDGSHDIDRCADVTERVLAACYKALNDHHVLLEGTLLKPNMVTPGSDVNKVSPEVIAEYTVRTLQRTMPAAVPAVVFLSGGQSEEQATLNLNAMNQLKGKKPWSLSFSFGRALQQQSTLKAWSGKEENMEKARAVFLTRCKANSKATLGTYKGDAGKGEGASESLHVKDYNY
;
A
#
# COMPACT_ATOMS: atom_id res chain seq x y z
N MET A 1 -24.07 -15.67 20.67
CA MET A 1 -22.80 -16.40 20.58
C MET A 1 -21.82 -15.47 19.89
N PHE A 2 -20.97 -14.76 20.63
CA PHE A 2 -19.99 -13.84 20.03
C PHE A 2 -18.83 -14.67 19.49
N LEU A 3 -18.69 -14.72 18.16
CA LEU A 3 -17.54 -15.31 17.48
C LEU A 3 -16.26 -14.60 17.94
N LYS A 4 -15.13 -15.32 18.05
CA LYS A 4 -13.84 -14.63 18.23
C LYS A 4 -13.60 -13.75 16.99
N PRO A 5 -12.90 -12.60 17.10
CA PRO A 5 -12.62 -11.74 15.95
C PRO A 5 -12.03 -12.49 14.74
N SER A 6 -11.26 -13.56 14.99
CA SER A 6 -10.75 -14.48 13.97
C SER A 6 -11.83 -15.27 13.22
N ASP A 7 -12.87 -15.74 13.91
CA ASP A 7 -13.88 -16.63 13.31
C ASP A 7 -14.82 -15.83 12.39
N GLU A 8 -15.15 -14.59 12.76
CA GLU A 8 -15.91 -13.69 11.88
C GLU A 8 -15.14 -13.38 10.59
N LEU A 9 -13.83 -13.10 10.68
CA LEU A 9 -12.99 -12.86 9.51
C LEU A 9 -12.98 -14.07 8.57
N ILE A 10 -12.80 -15.28 9.11
CA ILE A 10 -12.79 -16.52 8.33
C ILE A 10 -14.15 -16.75 7.67
N ALA A 11 -15.25 -16.57 8.42
CA ALA A 11 -16.60 -16.74 7.91
C ALA A 11 -16.90 -15.76 6.76
N ASN A 12 -16.57 -14.47 6.93
CA ASN A 12 -16.80 -13.46 5.91
C ASN A 12 -15.92 -13.66 4.67
N ALA A 13 -14.63 -14.01 4.84
CA ALA A 13 -13.73 -14.29 3.72
C ALA A 13 -14.20 -15.52 2.92
N THR A 14 -14.61 -16.60 3.62
CA THR A 14 -15.20 -17.79 3.00
C THR A 14 -16.51 -17.47 2.28
N TYR A 15 -17.39 -16.65 2.89
CA TYR A 15 -18.64 -16.21 2.28
C TYR A 15 -18.39 -15.43 0.98
N ILE A 16 -17.40 -14.53 0.97
CA ILE A 16 -17.04 -13.78 -0.23
C ILE A 16 -16.61 -14.74 -1.36
N GLY A 17 -15.94 -15.84 -1.02
CA GLY A 17 -15.55 -16.92 -1.92
C GLY A 17 -16.65 -17.90 -2.34
N THR A 18 -17.93 -17.65 -2.03
CA THR A 18 -19.03 -18.56 -2.37
C THR A 18 -19.09 -18.85 -3.88
N PRO A 19 -19.12 -20.14 -4.32
CA PRO A 19 -19.29 -20.48 -5.72
C PRO A 19 -20.53 -19.85 -6.34
N GLY A 20 -20.42 -19.33 -7.55
CA GLY A 20 -21.52 -18.61 -8.21
C GLY A 20 -21.62 -17.13 -7.82
N LYS A 21 -20.79 -16.63 -6.90
CA LYS A 21 -20.79 -15.22 -6.48
C LYS A 21 -19.42 -14.57 -6.66
N GLY A 22 -19.42 -13.24 -6.74
CA GLY A 22 -18.20 -12.43 -6.72
C GLY A 22 -18.43 -11.02 -6.20
N ILE A 23 -17.50 -10.12 -6.44
CA ILE A 23 -17.50 -8.76 -5.89
C ILE A 23 -17.73 -7.73 -6.99
N LEU A 24 -18.65 -6.79 -6.75
CA LEU A 24 -18.74 -5.54 -7.51
C LEU A 24 -17.77 -4.52 -6.91
N ALA A 25 -16.80 -4.03 -7.69
CA ALA A 25 -15.91 -2.96 -7.27
C ALA A 25 -16.51 -1.60 -7.69
N ALA A 26 -17.26 -0.96 -6.81
CA ALA A 26 -17.91 0.35 -6.99
C ALA A 26 -17.21 1.45 -6.16
N ASP A 27 -15.91 1.29 -5.96
CA ASP A 27 -15.05 2.09 -5.09
C ASP A 27 -14.24 3.16 -5.84
N GLU A 28 -14.75 3.59 -7.00
CA GLU A 28 -14.13 4.69 -7.72
C GLU A 28 -14.15 5.96 -6.87
N SER A 29 -12.96 6.58 -6.72
CA SER A 29 -12.84 7.91 -6.11
C SER A 29 -13.65 8.94 -6.90
N THR A 30 -13.95 10.10 -6.29
CA THR A 30 -14.64 11.20 -6.97
C THR A 30 -13.97 11.60 -8.29
N GLY A 31 -12.63 11.59 -8.36
CA GLY A 31 -11.90 11.86 -9.60
C GLY A 31 -12.07 10.76 -10.65
N THR A 32 -12.00 9.50 -10.24
CA THR A 32 -12.07 8.36 -11.16
C THR A 32 -13.46 8.11 -11.70
N ILE A 33 -14.50 8.26 -10.87
CA ILE A 33 -15.87 8.19 -11.35
C ILE A 33 -16.20 9.37 -12.27
N GLY A 34 -15.59 10.54 -12.03
CA GLY A 34 -15.68 11.69 -12.92
C GLY A 34 -15.26 11.36 -14.35
N LYS A 35 -14.10 10.71 -14.53
CA LYS A 35 -13.65 10.25 -15.87
C LYS A 35 -14.66 9.30 -16.53
N ARG A 36 -15.32 8.44 -15.76
CA ARG A 36 -16.35 7.52 -16.28
C ARG A 36 -17.62 8.25 -16.68
N LEU A 37 -18.11 9.18 -15.85
CA LEU A 37 -19.29 9.98 -16.15
C LEU A 37 -19.06 10.89 -17.36
N SER A 38 -17.87 11.51 -17.47
CA SER A 38 -17.51 12.30 -18.65
C SER A 38 -17.53 11.49 -19.95
N SER A 39 -17.18 10.19 -19.91
CA SER A 39 -17.21 9.33 -21.11
C SER A 39 -18.62 9.10 -21.69
N ILE A 40 -19.66 9.42 -20.91
CA ILE A 40 -21.07 9.37 -21.33
C ILE A 40 -21.74 10.74 -21.27
N ASN A 41 -20.94 11.82 -21.24
CA ASN A 41 -21.40 13.22 -21.17
C ASN A 41 -22.28 13.53 -19.94
N VAL A 42 -21.98 12.90 -18.79
CA VAL A 42 -22.67 13.15 -17.52
C VAL A 42 -21.77 13.96 -16.59
N GLU A 43 -22.33 14.97 -15.94
CA GLU A 43 -21.61 15.81 -14.99
C GLU A 43 -21.26 15.06 -13.70
N ASN A 44 -20.06 15.29 -13.16
CA ASN A 44 -19.60 14.67 -11.92
C ASN A 44 -20.08 15.43 -10.66
N VAL A 45 -21.38 15.35 -10.41
CA VAL A 45 -22.03 15.85 -9.18
C VAL A 45 -22.46 14.70 -8.28
N GLU A 46 -22.61 14.97 -6.98
CA GLU A 46 -22.96 13.94 -5.98
C GLU A 46 -24.26 13.21 -6.32
N SER A 47 -25.28 13.94 -6.81
CA SER A 47 -26.56 13.35 -7.21
C SER A 47 -26.41 12.30 -8.32
N ASN A 48 -25.55 12.55 -9.31
CA ASN A 48 -25.29 11.61 -10.40
C ASN A 48 -24.45 10.41 -9.94
N ARG A 49 -23.47 10.63 -9.06
CA ARG A 49 -22.72 9.53 -8.44
C ARG A 49 -23.67 8.63 -7.65
N ARG A 50 -24.49 9.20 -6.77
CA ARG A 50 -25.51 8.52 -5.99
C ARG A 50 -26.49 7.75 -6.89
N ALA A 51 -27.00 8.37 -7.96
CA ALA A 51 -27.93 7.75 -8.91
C ALA A 51 -27.32 6.52 -9.60
N LEU A 52 -26.04 6.58 -9.99
CA LEU A 52 -25.33 5.43 -10.54
C LEU A 52 -25.19 4.30 -9.51
N ARG A 53 -24.87 4.61 -8.25
CA ARG A 53 -24.78 3.60 -7.18
C ARG A 53 -26.13 2.97 -6.89
N GLU A 54 -27.19 3.77 -6.84
CA GLU A 54 -28.56 3.31 -6.67
C GLU A 54 -29.02 2.42 -7.84
N LEU A 55 -28.65 2.77 -9.08
CA LEU A 55 -28.90 1.94 -10.25
C LEU A 55 -28.33 0.53 -10.05
N LEU A 56 -27.06 0.44 -9.61
CA LEU A 56 -26.35 -0.83 -9.42
C LEU A 56 -26.90 -1.64 -8.26
N PHE A 57 -27.10 -1.03 -7.09
CA PHE A 57 -27.47 -1.76 -5.87
C PHE A 57 -28.95 -2.13 -5.82
N CYS A 58 -29.81 -1.35 -6.48
CA CYS A 58 -31.23 -1.64 -6.57
C CYS A 58 -31.61 -2.39 -7.86
N ALA A 59 -30.64 -2.91 -8.63
CA ALA A 59 -30.92 -3.71 -9.82
C ALA A 59 -31.60 -5.04 -9.44
N PRO A 60 -32.86 -5.28 -9.85
CA PRO A 60 -33.60 -6.47 -9.43
C PRO A 60 -32.89 -7.77 -9.80
N GLY A 61 -32.68 -8.64 -8.81
CA GLY A 61 -32.06 -9.95 -9.00
C GLY A 61 -30.54 -9.92 -9.29
N ALA A 62 -29.87 -8.77 -9.23
CA ALA A 62 -28.43 -8.70 -9.42
C ALA A 62 -27.64 -9.12 -8.17
N LEU A 63 -28.10 -8.70 -6.98
CA LEU A 63 -27.41 -8.93 -5.71
C LEU A 63 -27.19 -10.41 -5.38
N GLN A 64 -28.04 -11.33 -5.85
CA GLN A 64 -27.87 -12.77 -5.63
C GLN A 64 -26.56 -13.34 -6.20
N TYR A 65 -25.99 -12.67 -7.22
CA TYR A 65 -24.72 -13.04 -7.87
C TYR A 65 -23.50 -12.35 -7.25
N LEU A 66 -23.73 -11.50 -6.25
CA LEU A 66 -22.71 -10.76 -5.56
C LEU A 66 -22.60 -11.27 -4.12
N SER A 67 -21.37 -11.46 -3.65
CA SER A 67 -21.08 -11.77 -2.25
C SER A 67 -20.58 -10.52 -1.50
N GLY A 68 -20.02 -9.54 -2.24
CA GLY A 68 -19.65 -8.25 -1.68
C GLY A 68 -19.72 -7.10 -2.69
N VAL A 69 -19.77 -5.88 -2.18
CA VAL A 69 -19.56 -4.65 -2.96
C VAL A 69 -18.51 -3.78 -2.28
N ILE A 70 -17.45 -3.42 -3.00
CA ILE A 70 -16.47 -2.45 -2.50
C ILE A 70 -17.02 -1.05 -2.77
N LEU A 71 -17.09 -0.23 -1.74
CA LEU A 71 -17.58 1.14 -1.77
C LEU A 71 -16.44 2.13 -1.62
N TYR A 72 -16.64 3.33 -2.15
CA TYR A 72 -15.88 4.52 -1.76
C TYR A 72 -16.50 5.13 -0.49
N GLU A 73 -15.71 5.88 0.28
CA GLU A 73 -16.15 6.45 1.56
C GLU A 73 -17.43 7.29 1.43
N GLU A 74 -17.56 8.10 0.37
CA GLU A 74 -18.78 8.85 0.08
C GLU A 74 -20.01 7.92 -0.01
N THR A 75 -19.89 6.80 -0.73
CA THR A 75 -21.00 5.87 -0.98
C THR A 75 -21.37 5.05 0.26
N LEU A 76 -20.41 4.76 1.14
CA LEU A 76 -20.69 4.02 2.40
C LEU A 76 -21.73 4.73 3.28
N TYR A 77 -21.73 6.07 3.27
CA TYR A 77 -22.65 6.89 4.06
C TYR A 77 -23.82 7.47 3.24
N GLN A 78 -23.89 7.17 1.94
CA GLN A 78 -24.97 7.62 1.07
C GLN A 78 -26.25 6.80 1.24
N LYS A 79 -27.34 7.41 0.78
CA LYS A 79 -28.69 6.86 0.79
C LYS A 79 -29.29 6.89 -0.62
N THR A 80 -30.27 6.04 -0.86
CA THR A 80 -31.15 6.13 -2.03
C THR A 80 -31.94 7.44 -2.04
N ALA A 81 -32.63 7.71 -3.15
CA ALA A 81 -33.51 8.86 -3.26
C ALA A 81 -34.67 8.76 -2.25
N SER A 82 -35.06 7.54 -1.89
CA SER A 82 -36.05 7.22 -0.86
C SER A 82 -35.52 7.25 0.58
N GLY A 83 -34.23 7.58 0.78
CA GLY A 83 -33.64 7.75 2.12
C GLY A 83 -33.11 6.47 2.78
N LYS A 84 -33.13 5.32 2.09
CA LYS A 84 -32.57 4.06 2.61
C LYS A 84 -31.04 4.04 2.45
N PRO A 85 -30.25 3.78 3.51
CA PRO A 85 -28.81 3.62 3.39
C PRO A 85 -28.41 2.52 2.41
N PHE A 86 -27.37 2.75 1.61
CA PHE A 86 -26.89 1.72 0.68
C PHE A 86 -26.39 0.46 1.39
N VAL A 87 -25.77 0.60 2.56
CA VAL A 87 -25.35 -0.54 3.38
C VAL A 87 -26.51 -1.44 3.76
N ASP A 88 -27.69 -0.88 4.05
CA ASP A 88 -28.88 -1.65 4.40
C ASP A 88 -29.43 -2.39 3.17
N ILE A 89 -29.38 -1.79 1.99
CA ILE A 89 -29.77 -2.45 0.73
C ILE A 89 -28.88 -3.65 0.43
N LEU A 90 -27.57 -3.49 0.63
CA LEU A 90 -26.62 -4.58 0.44
C LEU A 90 -26.84 -5.69 1.46
N ASN A 91 -26.99 -5.35 2.75
CA ASN A 91 -27.25 -6.31 3.81
C ASN A 91 -28.56 -7.09 3.60
N ASP A 92 -29.64 -6.42 3.22
CA ASP A 92 -30.93 -7.05 2.91
C ASP A 92 -30.84 -7.98 1.69
N GLY A 93 -29.96 -7.67 0.74
CA GLY A 93 -29.64 -8.53 -0.39
C GLY A 93 -28.66 -9.66 -0.07
N GLY A 94 -28.20 -9.79 1.18
CA GLY A 94 -27.18 -10.74 1.60
C GLY A 94 -25.80 -10.44 1.02
N VAL A 95 -25.48 -9.18 0.71
CA VAL A 95 -24.21 -8.78 0.12
C VAL A 95 -23.41 -7.99 1.14
N LEU A 96 -22.16 -8.41 1.40
CA LEU A 96 -21.33 -7.72 2.36
C LEU A 96 -20.91 -6.34 1.81
N PRO A 97 -21.04 -5.25 2.60
CA PRO A 97 -20.41 -3.98 2.25
C PRO A 97 -18.90 -4.05 2.52
N GLY A 98 -18.11 -3.57 1.57
CA GLY A 98 -16.66 -3.41 1.69
C GLY A 98 -16.24 -1.96 1.46
N ILE A 99 -15.04 -1.60 1.90
CA ILE A 99 -14.56 -0.22 1.84
C ILE A 99 -13.14 -0.12 1.28
N LYS A 100 -12.93 0.79 0.32
CA LYS A 100 -11.58 1.19 -0.09
C LYS A 100 -10.96 2.07 0.98
N VAL A 101 -9.78 1.69 1.48
CA VAL A 101 -9.12 2.40 2.60
C VAL A 101 -7.74 2.96 2.25
N ASP A 102 -7.20 2.61 1.09
CA ASP A 102 -6.00 3.24 0.54
C ASP A 102 -6.28 4.68 0.10
N LYS A 103 -5.25 5.53 0.17
CA LYS A 103 -5.31 6.93 -0.29
C LYS A 103 -4.52 7.16 -1.56
N GLY A 104 -4.41 6.13 -2.41
CA GLY A 104 -3.70 6.20 -3.69
C GLY A 104 -2.18 6.03 -3.59
N THR A 105 -1.53 6.13 -4.75
CA THR A 105 -0.11 5.84 -4.96
C THR A 105 0.75 7.10 -4.92
N VAL A 106 2.01 6.94 -4.49
CA VAL A 106 3.08 7.91 -4.68
C VAL A 106 4.27 7.29 -5.37
N GLU A 107 5.06 8.11 -6.05
CA GLU A 107 6.31 7.69 -6.65
C GLU A 107 7.38 7.36 -5.60
N LEU A 108 8.12 6.28 -5.84
CA LEU A 108 9.27 5.89 -5.07
C LEU A 108 10.50 6.65 -5.57
N ALA A 109 11.07 7.50 -4.71
CA ALA A 109 12.28 8.24 -5.02
C ALA A 109 13.44 7.28 -5.35
N GLY A 110 14.24 7.62 -6.36
CA GLY A 110 15.34 6.76 -6.83
C GLY A 110 14.90 5.61 -7.74
N THR A 111 13.61 5.52 -8.07
CA THR A 111 13.09 4.58 -9.07
C THR A 111 12.66 5.32 -10.34
N ASN A 112 12.54 4.60 -11.47
CA ASN A 112 12.10 5.20 -12.73
C ASN A 112 10.56 5.23 -12.80
N GLY A 113 9.90 6.02 -11.96
CA GLY A 113 8.43 6.14 -11.94
C GLY A 113 7.72 4.87 -11.45
N GLU A 114 8.35 4.12 -10.55
CA GLU A 114 7.66 3.07 -9.79
C GLU A 114 6.95 3.70 -8.59
N THR A 115 5.93 3.01 -8.09
CA THR A 115 5.04 3.55 -7.08
C THR A 115 4.95 2.65 -5.85
N THR A 116 4.61 3.25 -4.73
CA THR A 116 4.09 2.57 -3.54
C THR A 116 2.76 3.22 -3.14
N THR A 117 1.86 2.43 -2.60
CA THR A 117 0.63 2.97 -1.99
C THR A 117 0.96 3.42 -0.58
N GLN A 118 0.79 4.72 -0.32
CA GLN A 118 1.44 5.44 0.79
C GLN A 118 1.44 4.69 2.13
N VAL A 119 2.56 4.04 2.41
CA VAL A 119 3.05 3.73 3.76
C VAL A 119 3.76 5.00 4.22
N ALA A 120 3.52 5.48 5.44
CA ALA A 120 4.36 6.52 5.99
C ALA A 120 5.80 5.96 6.07
N ILE A 121 6.59 6.21 5.04
CA ILE A 121 8.02 6.35 5.24
C ILE A 121 8.10 7.56 6.17
N LEU A 122 8.59 7.36 7.39
CA LEU A 122 9.07 8.44 8.22
C LEU A 122 10.17 9.17 7.42
N ARG A 123 9.78 10.03 6.48
CA ARG A 123 10.58 11.19 6.14
C ARG A 123 10.56 11.98 7.43
N ARG A 124 11.61 11.82 8.25
CA ARG A 124 11.95 12.87 9.21
C ARG A 124 11.90 14.16 8.41
N ASN A 125 10.91 15.00 8.70
CA ASN A 125 10.77 16.32 8.11
C ASN A 125 12.07 17.08 8.41
N LEU A 126 13.04 17.02 7.50
CA LEU A 126 14.03 18.07 7.36
C LEU A 126 13.27 19.22 6.70
N GLY A 127 12.48 19.93 7.51
CA GLY A 127 11.92 21.23 7.15
C GLY A 127 13.05 22.21 6.78
N PRO A 128 12.72 23.38 6.22
CA PRO A 128 13.72 24.34 5.80
C PRO A 128 14.65 24.65 6.98
N ILE A 129 15.95 24.45 6.76
CA ILE A 129 17.00 24.79 7.71
C ILE A 129 16.98 26.31 7.85
N LEU A 130 16.25 26.83 8.84
CA LEU A 130 16.36 28.20 9.30
C LEU A 130 15.92 28.31 10.77
N PRO A 131 16.70 28.98 11.63
CA PRO A 131 18.09 28.69 11.95
C PRO A 131 18.16 27.92 13.28
N MET A 132 18.99 26.88 13.32
CA MET A 132 19.41 26.18 14.54
C MET A 132 20.08 27.09 15.60
N THR A 133 20.13 28.40 15.43
CA THR A 133 20.91 29.28 16.30
C THR A 133 20.32 29.40 17.71
N LYS A 134 19.00 29.53 17.93
CA LYS A 134 18.49 29.73 19.31
C LYS A 134 18.49 28.46 20.18
N ARG A 135 18.21 27.28 19.60
CA ARG A 135 18.22 26.00 20.33
C ARG A 135 19.64 25.42 20.45
N ALA A 136 20.50 25.60 19.44
CA ALA A 136 21.92 25.25 19.55
C ALA A 136 22.70 26.22 20.44
N LEU A 137 22.32 27.50 20.57
CA LEU A 137 22.91 28.38 21.58
C LEU A 137 22.53 27.95 23.01
N MET A 138 21.27 27.55 23.24
CA MET A 138 20.83 27.06 24.56
C MET A 138 21.48 25.72 24.93
N LEU A 139 21.56 24.78 23.99
CA LEU A 139 22.25 23.49 24.15
C LEU A 139 23.78 23.66 24.22
N GLY A 140 24.34 24.62 23.49
CA GLY A 140 25.76 24.97 23.54
C GLY A 140 26.15 25.58 24.89
N HIS A 141 25.29 26.40 25.50
CA HIS A 141 25.56 26.98 26.81
C HIS A 141 25.46 26.00 27.98
N GLN A 142 24.68 24.92 27.84
CA GLN A 142 24.61 23.81 28.80
C GLN A 142 25.70 22.77 28.54
N GLY A 143 26.03 22.49 27.28
CA GLY A 143 27.13 21.62 26.88
C GLY A 143 28.50 22.17 27.26
N LEU A 144 28.74 23.47 27.11
CA LEU A 144 29.96 24.14 27.56
C LEU A 144 30.13 24.06 29.09
N ARG A 145 29.04 24.27 29.85
CA ARG A 145 29.07 24.11 31.32
C ARG A 145 29.34 22.69 31.78
N LEU A 146 28.83 21.68 31.07
CA LEU A 146 29.13 20.28 31.33
C LEU A 146 30.60 19.95 30.99
N MET A 147 31.14 20.51 29.92
CA MET A 147 32.55 20.33 29.54
C MET A 147 33.50 20.98 30.54
N ASP A 148 33.23 22.22 30.98
CA ASP A 148 34.03 22.91 32.00
C ASP A 148 34.00 22.15 33.34
N TYR A 149 32.84 21.60 33.71
CA TYR A 149 32.67 20.78 34.91
C TYR A 149 33.44 19.45 34.83
N LEU A 150 33.34 18.73 33.71
CA LEU A 150 34.05 17.47 33.50
C LEU A 150 35.57 17.68 33.36
N GLN A 151 35.99 18.80 32.79
CA GLN A 151 37.40 19.20 32.70
C GLN A 151 37.97 19.51 34.09
N GLY A 152 37.21 20.15 34.98
CA GLY A 152 37.57 20.35 36.39
C GLY A 152 37.76 19.04 37.17
N ILE A 153 36.91 18.03 36.91
CA ILE A 153 37.03 16.69 37.53
C ILE A 153 38.28 15.94 37.02
N VAL A 154 38.63 16.08 35.74
CA VAL A 154 39.83 15.43 35.18
C VAL A 154 41.12 16.09 35.66
N MET A 155 41.13 17.43 35.80
CA MET A 155 42.29 18.20 36.28
C MET A 155 42.59 17.96 37.77
N SER A 156 41.59 17.54 38.56
CA SER A 156 41.73 17.20 39.99
C SER A 156 42.02 15.72 40.25
N SER A 157 42.10 14.88 39.19
CA SER A 157 42.45 13.47 39.30
C SER A 157 43.97 13.26 39.46
N PRO A 158 44.43 12.28 40.27
CA PRO A 158 45.85 12.00 40.45
C PRO A 158 46.59 11.55 39.18
N ARG A 159 45.88 11.17 38.10
CA ARG A 159 46.46 10.70 36.83
C ARG A 159 45.70 11.25 35.59
N PRO A 160 45.81 12.55 35.30
CA PRO A 160 44.99 13.22 34.29
C PRO A 160 45.20 12.70 32.85
N ARG A 161 46.41 12.25 32.51
CA ARG A 161 46.74 11.71 31.18
C ARG A 161 46.02 10.40 30.84
N VAL A 162 45.58 9.62 31.84
CA VAL A 162 44.89 8.33 31.63
C VAL A 162 43.37 8.53 31.52
N CYS A 163 42.81 9.54 32.19
CA CYS A 163 41.37 9.80 32.22
C CYS A 163 40.85 10.53 30.97
N PHE A 164 41.70 11.32 30.30
CA PHE A 164 41.31 12.17 29.16
C PHE A 164 40.74 11.40 27.94
N PRO A 165 41.35 10.28 27.49
CA PRO A 165 40.82 9.53 26.34
C PRO A 165 39.47 8.86 26.61
N TYR A 166 39.21 8.46 27.85
CA TYR A 166 37.95 7.84 28.27
C TYR A 166 36.82 8.86 28.38
N LEU A 167 37.10 10.07 28.88
CA LEU A 167 36.13 11.16 28.91
C LEU A 167 35.72 11.56 27.49
N ALA A 168 36.67 11.66 26.57
CA ALA A 168 36.40 11.96 25.16
C ALA A 168 35.52 10.89 24.48
N ARG A 169 35.59 9.63 24.92
CA ARG A 169 34.76 8.54 24.41
C ARG A 169 33.34 8.58 24.98
N VAL A 170 33.18 8.81 26.29
CA VAL A 170 31.86 8.98 26.93
C VAL A 170 31.11 10.17 26.33
N VAL A 171 31.79 11.29 26.11
CA VAL A 171 31.21 12.48 25.46
C VAL A 171 30.79 12.19 24.02
N ARG A 172 31.61 11.44 23.27
CA ARG A 172 31.31 11.06 21.89
C ARG A 172 30.11 10.12 21.81
N ASP A 173 30.08 9.08 22.64
CA ASP A 173 29.01 8.08 22.65
C ASP A 173 27.69 8.70 23.15
N TYR A 174 27.75 9.64 24.10
CA TYR A 174 26.59 10.41 24.54
C TYR A 174 26.09 11.40 23.46
N ALA A 175 26.99 12.07 22.75
CA ALA A 175 26.64 12.93 21.61
C ALA A 175 25.97 12.12 20.48
N VAL A 176 26.47 10.91 20.20
CA VAL A 176 25.87 9.97 19.24
C VAL A 176 24.48 9.51 19.72
N GLY A 177 24.33 9.15 20.99
CA GLY A 177 23.04 8.75 21.57
C GLY A 177 21.96 9.85 21.58
N ILE A 178 22.35 11.13 21.67
CA ILE A 178 21.43 12.27 21.49
C ILE A 178 21.03 12.45 20.02
N ILE A 179 21.98 12.30 19.09
CA ILE A 179 21.74 12.41 17.64
C ILE A 179 20.83 11.28 17.14
N GLU A 180 20.98 10.08 17.72
CA GLU A 180 20.18 8.90 17.40
C GLU A 180 18.81 8.88 18.12
N GLY A 181 18.62 9.74 19.14
CA GLY A 181 17.35 9.91 19.87
C GLY A 181 17.14 8.88 20.99
N THR A 182 18.20 8.18 21.39
CA THR A 182 18.19 7.11 22.39
C THR A 182 18.31 7.63 23.83
N PHE A 183 18.75 8.89 24.02
CA PHE A 183 18.92 9.50 25.35
C PHE A 183 18.22 10.87 25.47
N SER A 184 17.56 11.11 26.61
CA SER A 184 17.03 12.43 26.97
C SER A 184 18.13 13.28 27.62
N VAL A 185 18.41 14.46 27.05
CA VAL A 185 19.42 15.41 27.55
C VAL A 185 19.12 15.82 28.99
N VAL A 186 17.85 16.01 29.35
CA VAL A 186 17.45 16.47 30.69
C VAL A 186 17.73 15.39 31.75
N ALA A 187 17.38 14.13 31.45
CA ALA A 187 17.47 13.03 32.41
C ALA A 187 18.91 12.66 32.78
N PHE A 188 19.83 12.68 31.81
CA PHE A 188 21.24 12.36 32.08
C PHE A 188 21.96 13.49 32.82
N THR A 189 21.62 14.73 32.50
CA THR A 189 22.18 15.91 33.16
C THR A 189 21.74 15.94 34.62
N GLU A 190 20.45 15.73 34.91
CA GLU A 190 19.94 15.57 36.28
C GLU A 190 20.54 14.35 37.02
N TYR A 191 20.75 13.23 36.32
CA TYR A 191 21.34 12.02 36.91
C TYR A 191 22.79 12.21 37.40
N ILE A 192 23.58 13.00 36.67
CA ILE A 192 24.98 13.31 37.01
C ILE A 192 25.07 14.46 38.04
N PHE A 193 24.29 15.53 37.90
CA PHE A 193 24.36 16.67 38.81
C PHE A 193 23.86 16.34 40.23
N ASN A 194 22.96 15.37 40.39
CA ASN A 194 22.42 14.99 41.70
C ASN A 194 23.37 14.13 42.56
N ASP A 195 24.40 13.49 41.99
CA ASP A 195 25.37 12.69 42.76
C ASP A 195 26.71 12.58 42.00
N PRO A 196 27.69 13.43 42.32
CA PRO A 196 29.00 13.47 41.66
C PRO A 196 29.81 12.16 41.75
N SER A 197 29.49 11.27 42.71
CA SER A 197 30.20 9.98 42.87
C SER A 197 29.90 8.98 41.74
N ARG A 198 28.84 9.22 40.96
CA ARG A 198 28.41 8.35 39.85
C ARG A 198 29.35 8.41 38.66
N VAL A 199 29.96 9.57 38.39
CA VAL A 199 30.95 9.74 37.32
C VAL A 199 32.18 8.87 37.57
N SER A 200 32.66 8.82 38.82
CA SER A 200 33.80 7.98 39.21
C SER A 200 33.49 6.47 39.07
N ARG A 201 32.24 6.06 39.32
CA ARG A 201 31.78 4.66 39.14
C ARG A 201 31.71 4.26 37.67
N ILE A 202 31.19 5.13 36.80
CA ILE A 202 31.12 4.90 35.35
C ILE A 202 32.53 4.75 34.77
N ILE A 203 33.47 5.62 35.16
CA ILE A 203 34.86 5.55 34.72
C ILE A 203 35.54 4.23 35.18
N ARG A 204 35.28 3.78 36.41
CA ARG A 204 35.81 2.49 36.91
C ARG A 204 35.22 1.27 36.20
N MET A 205 33.92 1.29 35.87
CA MET A 205 33.29 0.21 35.09
C MET A 205 33.93 0.05 33.71
N TYR A 206 34.19 1.16 33.01
CA TYR A 206 34.81 1.13 31.68
C TYR A 206 36.29 0.72 31.72
N ALA A 207 37.00 1.04 32.80
CA ALA A 207 38.39 0.61 32.99
C ALA A 207 38.53 -0.89 33.29
N LEU A 208 37.53 -1.51 33.93
CA LEU A 208 37.51 -2.96 34.20
C LEU A 208 37.13 -3.80 32.97
N ALA A 209 36.25 -3.27 32.11
CA ALA A 209 35.81 -3.97 30.90
C ALA A 209 36.89 -4.10 29.82
N SER A 210 37.89 -3.21 29.81
CA SER A 210 38.95 -3.15 28.78
C SER A 210 40.19 -3.99 29.07
N VAL A 211 40.29 -4.63 30.23
CA VAL A 211 41.42 -5.53 30.58
C VAL A 211 41.17 -6.98 30.10
N GLY A 212 39.94 -7.33 29.72
CA GLY A 212 39.52 -8.71 29.46
C GLY A 212 39.47 -9.18 28.00
N TYR A 213 39.78 -8.34 26.99
CA TYR A 213 39.60 -8.73 25.58
C TYR A 213 40.66 -8.11 24.65
N MET A 214 41.73 -8.86 24.35
CA MET A 214 42.42 -8.98 23.05
C MET A 214 43.65 -9.90 23.19
N PRO A 215 43.99 -10.76 22.19
CA PRO A 215 44.17 -10.31 20.80
C PRO A 215 43.72 -11.29 19.68
N LEU A 216 43.00 -10.76 18.68
CA LEU A 216 42.95 -11.27 17.29
C LEU A 216 42.51 -10.11 16.36
N ALA A 217 43.43 -9.18 16.07
CA ALA A 217 43.33 -8.25 14.95
C ALA A 217 44.68 -7.54 14.72
N ARG A 218 45.69 -8.32 14.29
CA ARG A 218 46.84 -7.79 13.54
C ARG A 218 46.90 -8.55 12.23
N ARG A 219 46.47 -7.90 11.14
CA ARG A 219 46.91 -8.07 9.74
C ARG A 219 45.85 -7.47 8.82
N ALA A 220 46.05 -6.22 8.43
CA ALA A 220 45.74 -5.71 7.10
C ALA A 220 46.21 -4.24 7.03
N SER A 221 46.74 -3.88 5.86
CA SER A 221 47.17 -2.55 5.41
C SER A 221 48.47 -1.98 6.00
N GLU A 222 49.59 -2.65 5.70
CA GLU A 222 50.76 -1.95 5.18
C GLU A 222 50.61 -1.93 3.65
N ASP A 223 50.44 -0.75 3.07
CA ASP A 223 51.01 -0.34 1.78
C ASP A 223 50.62 1.13 1.52
N GLY A 224 51.65 1.95 1.31
CA GLY A 224 51.59 3.41 1.40
C GLY A 224 50.87 4.10 0.25
N TRP A 225 50.70 5.42 0.40
CA TRP A 225 51.14 6.48 -0.52
C TRP A 225 50.50 7.83 -0.09
N TYR A 226 51.29 8.90 -0.23
CA TYR A 226 50.97 10.34 -0.15
C TYR A 226 50.87 11.06 1.21
N THR A 227 51.98 11.74 1.55
CA THR A 227 52.09 12.90 2.45
C THR A 227 51.75 14.20 1.71
N PRO A 228 50.99 15.16 2.30
CA PRO A 228 50.88 16.52 1.76
C PRO A 228 51.86 17.48 2.44
N THR A 229 52.75 18.08 1.64
CA THR A 229 53.56 19.24 2.02
C THR A 229 52.74 20.53 1.97
N SER A 230 52.88 21.35 2.99
CA SER A 230 52.31 22.68 3.19
C SER A 230 52.79 23.74 2.17
N ARG A 231 51.87 24.53 1.61
CA ARG A 231 52.11 25.92 1.17
C ARG A 231 50.89 26.81 1.47
N PRO A 232 51.09 28.07 1.90
CA PRO A 232 50.01 29.01 2.18
C PRO A 232 49.63 29.82 0.93
N CYS A 233 48.33 30.06 0.73
CA CYS A 233 47.81 30.96 -0.32
C CYS A 233 47.35 32.29 0.29
N THR A 234 47.85 33.39 -0.27
CA THR A 234 47.44 34.79 -0.03
C THR A 234 46.27 35.22 -0.94
N PRO A 235 45.56 36.33 -0.65
CA PRO A 235 44.25 36.64 -1.22
C PRO A 235 44.29 37.74 -2.29
N HIS A 236 43.59 37.54 -3.42
CA HIS A 236 43.06 38.61 -4.29
C HIS A 236 41.78 38.12 -5.00
N GLY A 237 40.73 38.96 -5.03
CA GLY A 237 39.33 38.64 -5.37
C GLY A 237 39.00 38.46 -6.88
N PRO A 238 37.77 38.70 -7.37
CA PRO A 238 36.66 39.47 -6.79
C PRO A 238 35.36 38.69 -6.48
N LEU A 239 34.56 39.33 -5.64
CA LEU A 239 33.25 38.94 -5.13
C LEU A 239 32.17 38.82 -6.21
N PHE A 240 31.50 37.67 -6.30
CA PHE A 240 30.16 37.58 -6.87
C PHE A 240 29.13 37.99 -5.80
N ARG A 241 28.45 39.11 -6.03
CA ARG A 241 27.27 39.55 -5.27
C ARG A 241 26.09 38.61 -5.61
N CYS A 242 25.57 37.90 -4.62
CA CYS A 242 24.19 37.38 -4.69
C CYS A 242 23.23 38.50 -4.27
N THR A 243 22.34 38.91 -5.19
CA THR A 243 21.17 39.73 -4.88
C THR A 243 20.11 38.90 -4.13
N PRO A 244 19.36 39.48 -3.18
CA PRO A 244 18.29 38.75 -2.49
C PRO A 244 17.09 38.62 -3.44
N GLY A 245 16.94 37.44 -4.05
CA GLY A 245 15.70 37.06 -4.71
C GLY A 245 14.63 36.77 -3.66
N THR A 246 13.45 37.36 -3.83
CA THR A 246 12.24 37.06 -3.07
C THR A 246 11.98 35.56 -3.04
N VAL A 247 11.99 34.99 -1.83
CA VAL A 247 11.57 33.60 -1.60
C VAL A 247 10.05 33.56 -1.79
N GLU A 248 9.61 33.21 -2.99
CA GLU A 248 8.23 32.81 -3.21
C GLU A 248 7.94 31.60 -2.32
N SER A 249 7.02 31.77 -1.38
CA SER A 249 6.57 30.71 -0.50
C SER A 249 5.91 29.62 -1.33
N VAL A 250 6.65 28.53 -1.58
CA VAL A 250 6.06 27.29 -2.09
C VAL A 250 5.01 26.86 -1.06
N PRO A 251 3.72 26.76 -1.42
CA PRO A 251 2.70 26.37 -0.47
C PRO A 251 3.02 24.96 0.05
N ALA A 252 2.91 24.78 1.37
CA ALA A 252 3.14 23.52 2.05
C ALA A 252 2.33 22.41 1.34
N ARG A 253 3.02 21.48 0.66
CA ARG A 253 2.38 20.32 0.03
C ARG A 253 1.74 19.49 1.14
N ALA A 254 0.44 19.25 1.02
CA ALA A 254 -0.34 18.45 1.94
C ALA A 254 0.31 17.06 2.16
N VAL A 255 0.57 16.72 3.41
CA VAL A 255 1.07 15.40 3.81
C VAL A 255 -0.13 14.48 4.00
N SER A 256 -0.39 13.58 3.05
CA SER A 256 -1.29 12.42 3.19
C SER A 256 -0.40 11.18 3.09
N GLN A 257 -0.46 10.07 3.85
CA GLN A 257 -1.38 9.36 4.77
C GLN A 257 -2.17 8.21 4.12
N GLY A 258 -1.68 6.96 4.19
CA GLY A 258 -2.46 5.75 3.91
C GLY A 258 -2.67 4.90 5.18
N LEU A 259 -1.60 4.42 5.79
CA LEU A 259 -1.65 3.68 7.06
C LEU A 259 -1.92 4.57 8.28
N ASP A 260 -1.58 5.86 8.19
CA ASP A 260 -1.81 6.81 9.28
C ASP A 260 -3.30 6.92 9.57
N GLY A 261 -3.67 6.70 10.82
CA GLY A 261 -5.06 6.70 11.26
C GLY A 261 -5.91 5.55 10.69
N LEU A 262 -5.31 4.54 10.04
CA LEU A 262 -6.07 3.46 9.39
C LEU A 262 -6.91 2.66 10.39
N ALA A 263 -6.36 2.34 11.56
CA ALA A 263 -7.10 1.62 12.60
C ALA A 263 -8.39 2.35 13.00
N GLN A 264 -8.30 3.66 13.27
CA GLN A 264 -9.47 4.48 13.63
C GLN A 264 -10.48 4.57 12.48
N ARG A 265 -10.02 4.61 11.23
CA ARG A 265 -10.92 4.55 10.07
C ARG A 265 -11.60 3.19 9.94
N CYS A 266 -10.86 2.08 10.09
CA CYS A 266 -11.41 0.72 10.07
C CYS A 266 -12.49 0.53 11.12
N GLN A 267 -12.30 1.01 12.36
CA GLN A 267 -13.30 0.96 13.41
C GLN A 267 -14.60 1.68 13.02
N LYS A 268 -14.46 2.90 12.45
CA LYS A 268 -15.61 3.67 11.96
C LYS A 268 -16.33 2.95 10.82
N TYR A 269 -15.58 2.38 9.87
CA TYR A 269 -16.17 1.66 8.74
C TYR A 269 -16.86 0.36 9.17
N TYR A 270 -16.27 -0.38 10.11
CA TYR A 270 -16.93 -1.56 10.70
C TYR A 270 -18.25 -1.19 11.36
N ALA A 271 -18.27 -0.11 12.15
CA ALA A 271 -19.47 0.44 12.77
C ALA A 271 -20.51 0.93 11.74
N ALA A 272 -20.06 1.42 10.58
CA ALA A 272 -20.91 1.80 9.46
C ALA A 272 -21.42 0.61 8.63
N GLY A 273 -21.04 -0.63 8.96
CA GLY A 273 -21.53 -1.85 8.32
C GLY A 273 -20.56 -2.51 7.35
N ALA A 274 -19.37 -1.97 7.12
CA ALA A 274 -18.35 -2.64 6.32
C ALA A 274 -17.85 -3.91 7.01
N ARG A 275 -17.57 -4.97 6.24
CA ARG A 275 -17.03 -6.25 6.73
C ARG A 275 -15.75 -6.71 6.04
N PHE A 276 -15.36 -6.00 4.99
CA PHE A 276 -14.07 -6.19 4.34
C PHE A 276 -13.52 -4.86 3.84
N ALA A 277 -12.23 -4.81 3.57
CA ALA A 277 -11.54 -3.65 3.08
C ALA A 277 -10.79 -3.98 1.80
N LYS A 278 -10.40 -2.94 1.05
CA LYS A 278 -9.57 -3.05 -0.14
C LYS A 278 -8.41 -2.07 -0.08
N TRP A 279 -7.21 -2.55 -0.43
CA TRP A 279 -6.03 -1.71 -0.60
C TRP A 279 -5.29 -2.11 -1.88
N ARG A 280 -5.20 -1.17 -2.81
CA ARG A 280 -4.53 -1.37 -4.10
C ARG A 280 -3.06 -0.95 -4.02
N ALA A 281 -2.15 -1.86 -4.39
CA ALA A 281 -0.75 -1.59 -4.73
C ALA A 281 -0.56 -1.70 -6.25
N VAL A 282 0.39 -0.94 -6.81
CA VAL A 282 0.61 -0.86 -8.26
C VAL A 282 2.07 -1.11 -8.59
N LEU A 283 2.31 -2.10 -9.46
CA LEU A 283 3.62 -2.45 -9.97
C LEU A 283 3.59 -2.43 -11.51
N LYS A 284 4.72 -2.14 -12.14
CA LYS A 284 4.84 -2.06 -13.61
C LYS A 284 5.86 -3.07 -14.12
N ILE A 285 5.62 -3.63 -15.30
CA ILE A 285 6.61 -4.46 -16.02
C ILE A 285 7.43 -3.55 -16.94
N GLY A 286 8.74 -3.74 -16.94
CA GLY A 286 9.65 -3.03 -17.84
C GLY A 286 11.06 -3.63 -17.76
N LEU A 287 12.03 -3.03 -18.46
CA LEU A 287 13.40 -3.55 -18.54
C LEU A 287 14.00 -3.83 -17.16
N ASN A 288 13.89 -2.86 -16.25
CA ASN A 288 14.39 -2.94 -14.86
C ASN A 288 13.24 -2.85 -13.83
N LYS A 289 12.02 -3.22 -14.22
CA LYS A 289 10.81 -3.12 -13.37
C LYS A 289 10.06 -4.46 -13.33
N PRO A 290 9.41 -4.80 -12.20
CA PRO A 290 9.47 -4.06 -10.94
C PRO A 290 10.83 -4.25 -10.25
N SER A 291 11.37 -3.18 -9.67
CA SER A 291 12.61 -3.24 -8.88
C SER A 291 12.37 -3.98 -7.57
N GLN A 292 13.43 -4.49 -6.95
CA GLN A 292 13.32 -5.14 -5.64
C GLN A 292 12.77 -4.19 -4.58
N LEU A 293 13.10 -2.89 -4.67
CA LEU A 293 12.55 -1.87 -3.78
C LEU A 293 11.04 -1.75 -3.94
N ALA A 294 10.53 -1.62 -5.17
CA ALA A 294 9.10 -1.52 -5.42
C ALA A 294 8.32 -2.76 -4.94
N ILE A 295 8.88 -3.96 -5.14
CA ILE A 295 8.30 -5.21 -4.62
C ILE A 295 8.22 -5.17 -3.09
N ASN A 296 9.33 -4.86 -2.41
CA ASN A 296 9.41 -4.86 -0.96
C ASN A 296 8.48 -3.83 -0.32
N GLU A 297 8.45 -2.60 -0.84
CA GLU A 297 7.62 -1.52 -0.29
C GLU A 297 6.13 -1.84 -0.41
N ASN A 298 5.69 -2.34 -1.57
CA ASN A 298 4.29 -2.69 -1.77
C ASN A 298 3.88 -3.93 -0.96
N ALA A 299 4.73 -4.96 -0.88
CA ALA A 299 4.46 -6.16 -0.09
C ALA A 299 4.34 -5.83 1.42
N ASN A 300 5.27 -5.04 1.97
CA ASN A 300 5.21 -4.60 3.37
C ASN A 300 4.01 -3.68 3.63
N GLY A 301 3.70 -2.78 2.69
CA GLY A 301 2.53 -1.91 2.80
C GLY A 301 1.23 -2.68 2.88
N LEU A 302 1.06 -3.68 1.99
CA LEU A 302 -0.10 -4.58 1.99
C LEU A 302 -0.18 -5.41 3.27
N ALA A 303 0.93 -5.91 3.78
CA ALA A 303 0.95 -6.71 5.01
C ALA A 303 0.57 -5.89 6.26
N ARG A 304 1.09 -4.66 6.38
CA ARG A 304 0.70 -3.72 7.45
C ARG A 304 -0.76 -3.31 7.36
N TYR A 305 -1.26 -3.06 6.15
CA TYR A 305 -2.68 -2.81 5.91
C TYR A 305 -3.53 -3.99 6.38
N ALA A 306 -3.15 -5.21 5.99
CA ALA A 306 -3.92 -6.41 6.27
C ALA A 306 -4.07 -6.68 7.76
N ILE A 307 -2.97 -6.61 8.54
CA ILE A 307 -3.04 -6.83 9.99
C ILE A 307 -3.90 -5.77 10.69
N ILE A 308 -3.78 -4.50 10.31
CA ILE A 308 -4.61 -3.41 10.87
C ILE A 308 -6.10 -3.65 10.56
N CYS A 309 -6.44 -4.13 9.37
CA CYS A 309 -7.82 -4.47 9.05
C CYS A 309 -8.35 -5.62 9.92
N GLN A 310 -7.56 -6.69 10.09
CA GLN A 310 -7.96 -7.84 10.90
C GLN A 310 -8.14 -7.49 12.38
N GLU A 311 -7.25 -6.67 12.95
CA GLU A 311 -7.38 -6.16 14.32
C GLU A 311 -8.69 -5.36 14.55
N ASN A 312 -9.29 -4.85 13.47
CA ASN A 312 -10.51 -4.04 13.51
C ASN A 312 -11.70 -4.74 12.81
N GLY A 313 -11.66 -6.07 12.65
CA GLY A 313 -12.79 -6.88 12.20
C GLY A 313 -13.10 -6.82 10.69
N LEU A 314 -12.21 -6.26 9.86
CA LEU A 314 -12.39 -6.19 8.41
C LEU A 314 -11.50 -7.23 7.71
N VAL A 315 -12.10 -8.06 6.84
CA VAL A 315 -11.33 -8.95 5.94
C VAL A 315 -10.53 -8.10 4.96
N PRO A 316 -9.19 -8.17 4.91
CA PRO A 316 -8.41 -7.43 3.94
C PRO A 316 -8.38 -8.13 2.56
N ILE A 317 -8.77 -7.40 1.52
CA ILE A 317 -8.46 -7.75 0.13
C ILE A 317 -7.08 -7.19 -0.21
N VAL A 318 -6.12 -8.09 -0.39
CA VAL A 318 -4.74 -7.79 -0.77
C VAL A 318 -4.67 -7.66 -2.29
N GLU A 319 -4.47 -6.45 -2.82
CA GLU A 319 -4.48 -6.18 -4.27
C GLU A 319 -3.12 -5.69 -4.78
N PRO A 320 -2.16 -6.60 -5.09
CA PRO A 320 -0.91 -6.26 -5.77
C PRO A 320 -1.13 -6.27 -7.29
N GLU A 321 -1.65 -5.18 -7.85
CA GLU A 321 -1.91 -5.09 -9.30
C GLU A 321 -0.60 -4.87 -10.07
N ILE A 322 -0.27 -5.82 -10.93
CA ILE A 322 0.76 -5.65 -11.96
C ILE A 322 0.10 -5.12 -13.22
N MET A 323 0.54 -3.93 -13.64
CA MET A 323 0.00 -3.22 -14.79
C MET A 323 0.32 -3.95 -16.09
N VAL A 324 -0.66 -3.98 -17.00
CA VAL A 324 -0.57 -4.62 -18.31
C VAL A 324 0.21 -3.80 -19.33
N ASP A 325 0.52 -2.54 -19.05
CA ASP A 325 1.19 -1.64 -20.00
C ASP A 325 2.53 -2.21 -20.51
N GLY A 326 2.71 -2.21 -21.83
CA GLY A 326 3.98 -2.51 -22.51
C GLY A 326 3.93 -3.71 -23.46
N SER A 327 5.09 -4.07 -23.99
CA SER A 327 5.27 -5.07 -25.05
C SER A 327 5.79 -6.44 -24.56
N HIS A 328 5.57 -6.76 -23.28
CA HIS A 328 6.05 -8.01 -22.67
C HIS A 328 5.15 -9.20 -23.05
N ASP A 329 5.74 -10.38 -23.16
CA ASP A 329 4.98 -11.62 -23.36
C ASP A 329 4.33 -12.12 -22.05
N ILE A 330 3.53 -13.17 -22.17
CA ILE A 330 2.82 -13.76 -21.03
C ILE A 330 3.75 -14.47 -20.05
N ASP A 331 4.89 -15.02 -20.53
CA ASP A 331 5.92 -15.63 -19.68
C ASP A 331 6.54 -14.60 -18.74
N ARG A 332 6.85 -13.41 -19.24
CA ARG A 332 7.33 -12.30 -18.42
C ARG A 332 6.29 -11.85 -17.41
N CYS A 333 5.01 -11.81 -17.78
CA CYS A 333 3.93 -11.51 -16.84
C CYS A 333 3.85 -12.56 -15.72
N ALA A 334 3.95 -13.85 -16.05
CA ALA A 334 3.97 -14.93 -15.06
C ALA A 334 5.16 -14.80 -14.10
N ASP A 335 6.38 -14.63 -14.62
CA ASP A 335 7.60 -14.50 -13.83
C ASP A 335 7.51 -13.34 -12.81
N VAL A 336 7.08 -12.17 -13.28
CA VAL A 336 6.89 -11.01 -12.41
C VAL A 336 5.77 -11.27 -11.39
N THR A 337 4.66 -11.87 -11.80
CA THR A 337 3.54 -12.18 -10.91
C THR A 337 3.94 -13.17 -9.83
N GLU A 338 4.70 -14.23 -10.16
CA GLU A 338 5.22 -15.19 -9.19
C GLU A 338 6.13 -14.51 -8.16
N ARG A 339 7.06 -13.68 -8.63
CA ARG A 339 7.99 -12.95 -7.74
C ARG A 339 7.26 -12.01 -6.78
N VAL A 340 6.27 -11.26 -7.29
CA VAL A 340 5.49 -10.31 -6.48
C VAL A 340 4.61 -11.03 -5.46
N LEU A 341 3.89 -12.09 -5.87
CA LEU A 341 3.03 -12.84 -4.96
C LEU A 341 3.83 -13.57 -3.87
N ALA A 342 4.98 -14.16 -4.22
CA ALA A 342 5.87 -14.77 -3.23
C ALA A 342 6.33 -13.75 -2.17
N ALA A 343 6.70 -12.53 -2.58
CA ALA A 343 7.06 -11.47 -1.66
C ALA A 343 5.88 -11.00 -0.80
N CYS A 344 4.68 -10.88 -1.37
CA CYS A 344 3.47 -10.52 -0.62
C CYS A 344 3.15 -11.55 0.46
N TYR A 345 3.13 -12.86 0.13
CA TYR A 345 2.82 -13.89 1.13
C TYR A 345 3.89 -14.03 2.19
N LYS A 346 5.17 -13.83 1.85
CA LYS A 346 6.24 -13.73 2.85
C LYS A 346 6.00 -12.57 3.82
N ALA A 347 5.68 -11.37 3.30
CA ALA A 347 5.39 -10.22 4.13
C ALA A 347 4.13 -10.42 5.00
N LEU A 348 3.05 -10.99 4.45
CA LEU A 348 1.84 -11.32 5.22
C LEU A 348 2.16 -12.27 6.40
N ASN A 349 3.02 -13.27 6.16
CA ASN A 349 3.47 -14.17 7.21
C ASN A 349 4.32 -13.47 8.29
N ASP A 350 5.26 -12.61 7.88
CA ASP A 350 6.10 -11.82 8.79
C ASP A 350 5.29 -10.87 9.68
N HIS A 351 4.14 -10.40 9.18
CA HIS A 351 3.21 -9.55 9.90
C HIS A 351 2.11 -10.32 10.66
N HIS A 352 2.21 -11.65 10.72
CA HIS A 352 1.28 -12.52 11.44
C HIS A 352 -0.18 -12.42 10.96
N VAL A 353 -0.39 -12.14 9.68
CA VAL A 353 -1.72 -12.04 9.08
C VAL A 353 -2.35 -13.43 8.99
N LEU A 354 -3.60 -13.54 9.47
CA LEU A 354 -4.41 -14.76 9.38
C LEU A 354 -4.91 -14.98 7.96
N LEU A 355 -4.30 -15.90 7.20
CA LEU A 355 -4.58 -16.06 5.77
C LEU A 355 -6.03 -16.52 5.47
N GLU A 356 -6.61 -17.34 6.33
CA GLU A 356 -7.99 -17.81 6.27
C GLU A 356 -9.01 -16.67 6.34
N GLY A 357 -8.61 -15.55 6.96
CA GLY A 357 -9.37 -14.30 7.04
C GLY A 357 -8.90 -13.24 6.04
N THR A 358 -8.32 -13.61 4.90
CA THR A 358 -7.91 -12.69 3.82
C THR A 358 -8.50 -13.08 2.46
N LEU A 359 -8.37 -12.20 1.48
CA LEU A 359 -8.64 -12.47 0.07
C LEU A 359 -7.50 -11.92 -0.79
N LEU A 360 -7.20 -12.57 -1.90
CA LEU A 360 -6.26 -12.05 -2.89
C LEU A 360 -7.02 -11.46 -4.09
N LYS A 361 -6.64 -10.26 -4.52
CA LYS A 361 -7.12 -9.62 -5.75
C LYS A 361 -5.94 -9.34 -6.68
N PRO A 362 -5.46 -10.34 -7.44
CA PRO A 362 -4.35 -10.16 -8.35
C PRO A 362 -4.86 -9.79 -9.75
N ASN A 363 -3.94 -9.31 -10.60
CA ASN A 363 -4.14 -9.35 -12.05
C ASN A 363 -4.22 -10.81 -12.54
N MET A 364 -4.94 -11.04 -13.64
CA MET A 364 -4.73 -12.25 -14.42
C MET A 364 -3.36 -12.16 -15.12
N VAL A 365 -2.77 -13.31 -15.44
CA VAL A 365 -1.51 -13.36 -16.17
C VAL A 365 -1.82 -13.25 -17.67
N THR A 366 -1.48 -12.12 -18.27
CA THR A 366 -1.77 -11.80 -19.67
C THR A 366 -0.52 -11.24 -20.36
N PRO A 367 -0.42 -11.30 -21.70
CA PRO A 367 0.54 -10.49 -22.43
C PRO A 367 0.33 -9.00 -22.15
N GLY A 368 1.36 -8.20 -22.40
CA GLY A 368 1.29 -6.75 -22.33
C GLY A 368 0.31 -6.16 -23.35
N SER A 369 -0.13 -4.92 -23.08
CA SER A 369 -1.14 -4.20 -23.87
C SER A 369 -0.77 -4.05 -25.35
N ASP A 370 0.53 -4.04 -25.66
CA ASP A 370 1.06 -3.79 -26.99
C ASP A 370 1.34 -5.10 -27.76
N VAL A 371 1.03 -6.24 -27.16
CA VAL A 371 1.18 -7.58 -27.72
C VAL A 371 -0.17 -8.16 -28.12
N ASN A 372 -0.19 -9.02 -29.14
CA ASN A 372 -1.38 -9.74 -29.54
C ASN A 372 -1.99 -10.51 -28.36
N LYS A 373 -3.31 -10.44 -28.23
CA LYS A 373 -4.06 -11.21 -27.24
C LYS A 373 -3.87 -12.71 -27.49
N VAL A 374 -3.84 -13.46 -26.40
CA VAL A 374 -3.83 -14.93 -26.43
C VAL A 374 -5.20 -15.48 -25.99
N SER A 375 -5.43 -16.77 -26.19
CA SER A 375 -6.72 -17.38 -25.87
C SER A 375 -6.98 -17.44 -24.35
N PRO A 376 -8.26 -17.50 -23.93
CA PRO A 376 -8.61 -17.67 -22.52
C PRO A 376 -7.97 -18.89 -21.85
N GLU A 377 -7.79 -19.98 -22.59
CA GLU A 377 -7.19 -21.23 -22.09
C GLU A 377 -5.71 -21.01 -21.72
N VAL A 378 -4.96 -20.26 -22.55
CA VAL A 378 -3.57 -19.92 -22.27
C VAL A 378 -3.48 -19.01 -21.03
N ILE A 379 -4.34 -17.99 -20.95
CA ILE A 379 -4.41 -17.11 -19.76
C ILE A 379 -4.73 -17.92 -18.51
N ALA A 380 -5.65 -18.87 -18.61
CA ALA A 380 -6.05 -19.71 -17.51
C ALA A 380 -4.91 -20.62 -17.01
N GLU A 381 -4.18 -21.27 -17.92
CA GLU A 381 -3.03 -22.11 -17.57
C GLU A 381 -1.95 -21.32 -16.85
N TYR A 382 -1.55 -20.18 -17.41
CA TYR A 382 -0.53 -19.32 -16.82
C TYR A 382 -0.96 -18.79 -15.46
N THR A 383 -2.18 -18.27 -15.36
CA THR A 383 -2.69 -17.67 -14.12
C THR A 383 -2.82 -18.71 -13.00
N VAL A 384 -3.45 -19.87 -13.27
CA VAL A 384 -3.64 -20.91 -12.25
C VAL A 384 -2.30 -21.50 -11.81
N ARG A 385 -1.36 -21.72 -12.74
CA ARG A 385 0.00 -22.21 -12.43
C ARG A 385 0.76 -21.24 -11.54
N THR A 386 0.73 -19.94 -11.85
CA THR A 386 1.40 -18.91 -11.03
C THR A 386 0.82 -18.85 -9.62
N LEU A 387 -0.51 -18.96 -9.47
CA LEU A 387 -1.14 -19.06 -8.15
C LEU A 387 -0.71 -20.33 -7.40
N GLN A 388 -0.72 -21.49 -8.05
CA GLN A 388 -0.28 -22.77 -7.48
C GLN A 388 1.16 -22.74 -6.95
N ARG A 389 2.04 -21.95 -7.58
CA ARG A 389 3.45 -21.83 -7.18
C ARG A 389 3.69 -20.90 -5.99
N THR A 390 2.74 -20.04 -5.65
CA THR A 390 3.00 -18.92 -4.73
C THR A 390 2.00 -18.80 -3.58
N MET A 391 0.75 -19.20 -3.78
CA MET A 391 -0.31 -18.94 -2.83
C MET A 391 -0.47 -20.12 -1.86
N PRO A 392 -0.55 -19.89 -0.54
CA PRO A 392 -0.90 -20.93 0.43
C PRO A 392 -2.36 -21.38 0.32
N ALA A 393 -2.63 -22.67 0.55
CA ALA A 393 -3.98 -23.26 0.53
C ALA A 393 -4.98 -22.62 1.51
N ALA A 394 -4.49 -21.96 2.57
CA ALA A 394 -5.30 -21.34 3.61
C ALA A 394 -6.13 -20.14 3.14
N VAL A 395 -5.72 -19.46 2.05
CA VAL A 395 -6.47 -18.29 1.53
C VAL A 395 -7.78 -18.77 0.90
N PRO A 396 -8.97 -18.36 1.35
CA PRO A 396 -10.22 -18.98 0.89
C PRO A 396 -10.56 -18.71 -0.58
N ALA A 397 -10.23 -17.52 -1.10
CA ALA A 397 -10.59 -17.14 -2.46
C ALA A 397 -9.66 -16.11 -3.11
N VAL A 398 -9.58 -16.21 -4.43
CA VAL A 398 -8.99 -15.22 -5.35
C VAL A 398 -10.12 -14.50 -6.06
N VAL A 399 -10.16 -13.18 -5.98
CA VAL A 399 -11.17 -12.33 -6.60
C VAL A 399 -10.50 -11.41 -7.62
N PHE A 400 -10.32 -11.89 -8.85
CA PHE A 400 -9.50 -11.22 -9.86
C PHE A 400 -9.98 -9.80 -10.17
N LEU A 401 -9.04 -8.87 -10.34
CA LEU A 401 -9.32 -7.60 -10.98
C LEU A 401 -9.43 -7.79 -12.50
N SER A 402 -10.27 -6.99 -13.17
CA SER A 402 -10.42 -7.06 -14.62
C SER A 402 -9.30 -6.34 -15.37
N GLY A 403 -8.60 -5.41 -14.74
CA GLY A 403 -7.61 -4.56 -15.40
C GLY A 403 -8.24 -3.83 -16.58
N GLY A 404 -7.54 -3.80 -17.73
CA GLY A 404 -8.01 -3.22 -18.99
C GLY A 404 -8.79 -4.19 -19.90
N GLN A 405 -9.13 -5.39 -19.42
CA GLN A 405 -9.87 -6.37 -20.22
C GLN A 405 -11.29 -5.86 -20.51
N SER A 406 -11.83 -6.22 -21.69
CA SER A 406 -13.25 -6.01 -22.00
C SER A 406 -14.14 -6.81 -21.05
N GLU A 407 -15.42 -6.45 -20.96
CA GLU A 407 -16.39 -7.17 -20.12
C GLU A 407 -16.47 -8.66 -20.48
N GLU A 408 -16.47 -8.96 -21.78
CA GLU A 408 -16.53 -10.33 -22.27
C GLU A 408 -15.22 -11.08 -22.07
N GLN A 409 -14.07 -10.45 -22.33
CA GLN A 409 -12.78 -11.08 -22.14
C GLN A 409 -12.54 -11.47 -20.68
N ALA A 410 -12.88 -10.59 -19.74
CA ALA A 410 -12.75 -10.86 -18.32
C ALA A 410 -13.60 -12.07 -17.89
N THR A 411 -14.82 -12.17 -18.43
CA THR A 411 -15.75 -13.29 -18.18
C THR A 411 -15.21 -14.60 -18.77
N LEU A 412 -14.73 -14.58 -20.02
CA LEU A 412 -14.19 -15.75 -20.71
C LEU A 412 -12.93 -16.29 -20.03
N ASN A 413 -12.01 -15.41 -19.62
CA ASN A 413 -10.79 -15.78 -18.92
C ASN A 413 -11.10 -16.42 -17.56
N LEU A 414 -12.01 -15.81 -16.79
CA LEU A 414 -12.47 -16.38 -15.52
C LEU A 414 -13.12 -17.75 -15.71
N ASN A 415 -13.93 -17.90 -16.75
CA ASN A 415 -14.57 -19.16 -17.08
C ASN A 415 -13.53 -20.25 -17.43
N ALA A 416 -12.54 -19.93 -18.26
CA ALA A 416 -11.48 -20.86 -18.64
C ALA A 416 -10.66 -21.32 -17.42
N MET A 417 -10.37 -20.42 -16.47
CA MET A 417 -9.70 -20.78 -15.20
C MET A 417 -10.50 -21.80 -14.38
N ASN A 418 -11.82 -21.64 -14.32
CA ASN A 418 -12.69 -22.56 -13.57
C ASN A 418 -12.96 -23.88 -14.33
N GLN A 419 -12.81 -23.91 -15.65
CA GLN A 419 -12.88 -25.14 -16.46
C GLN A 419 -11.59 -25.97 -16.41
N LEU A 420 -10.46 -25.36 -16.06
CA LEU A 420 -9.16 -26.01 -16.04
C LEU A 420 -9.14 -27.16 -15.02
N LYS A 421 -8.82 -28.38 -15.46
CA LYS A 421 -8.75 -29.55 -14.58
C LYS A 421 -7.48 -29.50 -13.73
N GLY A 422 -7.59 -29.76 -12.44
CA GLY A 422 -6.44 -29.79 -11.52
C GLY A 422 -6.71 -29.15 -10.18
N LYS A 423 -5.71 -29.20 -9.30
CA LYS A 423 -5.80 -28.70 -7.93
C LYS A 423 -5.95 -27.18 -7.90
N LYS A 424 -7.10 -26.72 -7.40
CA LYS A 424 -7.36 -25.31 -7.11
C LYS A 424 -7.95 -25.28 -5.69
N PRO A 425 -7.12 -25.22 -4.64
CA PRO A 425 -7.61 -25.32 -3.26
C PRO A 425 -8.35 -24.06 -2.78
N TRP A 426 -8.69 -23.15 -3.70
CA TRP A 426 -9.30 -21.85 -3.46
C TRP A 426 -10.41 -21.61 -4.45
N SER A 427 -11.41 -20.81 -4.08
CA SER A 427 -12.39 -20.31 -5.03
C SER A 427 -11.74 -19.29 -5.98
N LEU A 428 -11.99 -19.42 -7.28
CA LEU A 428 -11.57 -18.44 -8.29
C LEU A 428 -12.78 -17.64 -8.77
N SER A 429 -12.86 -16.38 -8.36
CA SER A 429 -13.98 -15.49 -8.61
C SER A 429 -13.51 -14.11 -9.10
N PHE A 430 -14.39 -13.12 -9.12
CA PHE A 430 -14.16 -11.79 -9.67
C PHE A 430 -14.29 -10.70 -8.60
N SER A 431 -13.52 -9.63 -8.77
CA SER A 431 -13.74 -8.31 -8.15
C SER A 431 -13.65 -7.24 -9.24
N PHE A 432 -14.75 -7.09 -9.97
CA PHE A 432 -14.79 -6.31 -11.21
C PHE A 432 -15.46 -4.95 -11.02
N GLY A 433 -14.76 -3.91 -11.49
CA GLY A 433 -15.33 -2.56 -11.63
C GLY A 433 -15.73 -2.34 -13.07
N ARG A 434 -14.75 -2.01 -13.92
CA ARG A 434 -14.97 -1.75 -15.35
C ARG A 434 -15.69 -2.89 -16.08
N ALA A 435 -15.28 -4.14 -15.85
CA ALA A 435 -15.87 -5.31 -16.51
C ALA A 435 -17.32 -5.64 -16.11
N LEU A 436 -17.89 -4.97 -15.10
CA LEU A 436 -19.30 -5.07 -14.72
C LEU A 436 -20.11 -3.80 -15.05
N GLN A 437 -19.44 -2.65 -15.20
CA GLN A 437 -20.10 -1.35 -15.22
C GLN A 437 -19.88 -0.54 -16.51
N GLN A 438 -18.69 -0.61 -17.11
CA GLN A 438 -18.21 0.52 -17.93
C GLN A 438 -18.79 0.58 -19.33
N GLN A 439 -18.77 -0.51 -20.08
CA GLN A 439 -19.19 -0.47 -21.48
C GLN A 439 -20.68 -0.69 -21.63
N SER A 440 -21.25 -1.58 -20.84
CA SER A 440 -22.64 -1.98 -21.02
C SER A 440 -23.57 -1.14 -20.14
N THR A 441 -23.40 -1.17 -18.83
CA THR A 441 -24.30 -0.50 -17.88
C THR A 441 -24.25 1.03 -17.99
N LEU A 442 -23.05 1.63 -17.97
CA LEU A 442 -22.89 3.09 -18.03
C LEU A 442 -23.35 3.68 -19.37
N LYS A 443 -22.98 3.06 -20.51
CA LYS A 443 -23.48 3.50 -21.82
C LYS A 443 -25.00 3.33 -21.93
N ALA A 444 -25.55 2.20 -21.47
CA ALA A 444 -27.00 1.99 -21.48
C ALA A 444 -27.75 3.03 -20.65
N TRP A 445 -27.20 3.44 -19.50
CA TRP A 445 -27.78 4.48 -18.66
C TRP A 445 -27.70 5.87 -19.29
N SER A 446 -26.51 6.27 -19.78
CA SER A 446 -26.26 7.61 -20.36
C SER A 446 -26.68 8.78 -19.46
N GLY A 447 -26.73 8.59 -18.13
CA GLY A 447 -27.17 9.61 -17.17
C GLY A 447 -28.66 9.92 -17.15
N LYS A 448 -29.47 9.13 -17.87
CA LYS A 448 -30.89 9.40 -18.11
C LYS A 448 -31.77 8.50 -17.25
N GLU A 449 -32.77 9.07 -16.59
CA GLU A 449 -33.66 8.33 -15.69
C GLU A 449 -34.51 7.32 -16.46
N GLU A 450 -34.97 7.68 -17.66
CA GLU A 450 -35.73 6.81 -18.55
C GLU A 450 -34.97 5.53 -18.98
N ASN A 451 -33.64 5.53 -18.84
CA ASN A 451 -32.79 4.40 -19.20
C ASN A 451 -32.43 3.49 -18.01
N MET A 452 -32.91 3.79 -16.81
CA MET A 452 -32.58 3.05 -15.58
C MET A 452 -32.82 1.54 -15.71
N GLU A 453 -34.01 1.14 -16.17
CA GLU A 453 -34.36 -0.28 -16.29
C GLU A 453 -33.56 -1.00 -17.37
N LYS A 454 -33.28 -0.31 -18.49
CA LYS A 454 -32.41 -0.85 -19.55
C LYS A 454 -31.00 -1.11 -18.99
N ALA A 455 -30.45 -0.15 -18.26
CA ALA A 455 -29.13 -0.29 -17.66
C ALA A 455 -29.08 -1.37 -16.58
N ARG A 456 -30.11 -1.50 -15.74
CA ARG A 456 -30.25 -2.58 -14.74
C ARG A 456 -30.31 -3.96 -15.38
N ALA A 457 -31.04 -4.13 -16.48
CA ALA A 457 -31.11 -5.39 -17.21
C ALA A 457 -29.75 -5.81 -17.80
N VAL A 458 -29.00 -4.83 -18.32
CA VAL A 458 -27.65 -5.03 -18.84
C VAL A 458 -26.68 -5.40 -17.71
N PHE A 459 -26.72 -4.68 -16.59
CA PHE A 459 -25.92 -5.00 -15.40
C PHE A 459 -26.20 -6.42 -14.90
N LEU A 460 -27.47 -6.80 -14.77
CA LEU A 460 -27.89 -8.14 -14.37
C LEU A 460 -27.33 -9.22 -15.30
N THR A 461 -27.32 -8.96 -16.60
CA THR A 461 -26.76 -9.89 -17.61
C THR A 461 -25.27 -10.13 -17.36
N ARG A 462 -24.52 -9.10 -16.95
CA ARG A 462 -23.10 -9.22 -16.60
C ARG A 462 -22.87 -9.88 -15.25
N CYS A 463 -23.70 -9.63 -14.25
CA CYS A 463 -23.69 -10.38 -12.99
C CYS A 463 -23.91 -11.88 -13.24
N LYS A 464 -24.92 -12.25 -14.03
CA LYS A 464 -25.21 -13.65 -14.41
C LYS A 464 -24.05 -14.32 -15.14
N ALA A 465 -23.44 -13.62 -16.09
CA ALA A 465 -22.35 -14.16 -16.87
C ALA A 465 -21.11 -14.44 -16.02
N ASN A 466 -20.72 -13.49 -15.17
CA ASN A 466 -19.59 -13.67 -14.27
C ASN A 466 -19.88 -14.74 -13.20
N SER A 467 -21.11 -14.81 -12.69
CA SER A 467 -21.55 -15.91 -11.83
C SER A 467 -21.35 -17.28 -12.49
N LYS A 468 -21.84 -17.47 -13.73
CA LYS A 468 -21.61 -18.70 -14.51
C LYS A 468 -20.12 -18.98 -14.75
N ALA A 469 -19.31 -17.94 -14.94
CA ALA A 469 -17.88 -18.06 -15.15
C ALA A 469 -17.15 -18.58 -13.89
N THR A 470 -17.59 -18.20 -12.69
CA THR A 470 -17.05 -18.81 -11.44
C THR A 470 -17.31 -20.31 -11.34
N LEU A 471 -18.32 -20.81 -12.05
CA LEU A 471 -18.69 -22.23 -12.10
C LEU A 471 -18.11 -22.95 -13.32
N GLY A 472 -17.38 -22.25 -14.21
CA GLY A 472 -16.87 -22.83 -15.46
C GLY A 472 -17.96 -23.21 -16.47
N THR A 473 -19.15 -22.61 -16.38
CA THR A 473 -20.33 -22.96 -17.18
C THR A 473 -20.79 -21.85 -18.13
N TYR A 474 -20.04 -20.76 -18.21
CA TYR A 474 -20.37 -19.65 -19.11
C TYR A 474 -20.16 -20.06 -20.57
N LYS A 475 -21.10 -19.68 -21.44
CA LYS A 475 -21.16 -20.13 -22.85
C LYS A 475 -20.98 -18.98 -23.87
N GLY A 476 -20.53 -17.80 -23.43
CA GLY A 476 -20.36 -16.64 -24.31
C GLY A 476 -21.66 -15.93 -24.68
N ASP A 477 -22.75 -16.21 -23.99
CA ASP A 477 -24.11 -15.74 -24.32
C ASP A 477 -24.31 -14.23 -24.12
N ALA A 478 -23.45 -13.59 -23.33
CA ALA A 478 -23.57 -12.16 -22.99
C ALA A 478 -22.52 -11.27 -23.68
N GLY A 479 -21.70 -11.82 -24.58
CA GLY A 479 -20.84 -11.07 -25.49
C GLY A 479 -21.58 -10.40 -26.67
N LYS A 480 -22.89 -10.66 -26.81
CA LYS A 480 -23.75 -10.13 -27.88
C LYS A 480 -24.26 -8.69 -27.62
N GLY A 481 -24.00 -8.13 -26.44
CA GLY A 481 -24.36 -6.73 -26.13
C GLY A 481 -23.40 -5.74 -26.80
N GLU A 482 -23.92 -4.60 -27.25
CA GLU A 482 -23.12 -3.51 -27.84
C GLU A 482 -21.93 -3.14 -26.92
N GLY A 483 -20.72 -3.16 -27.47
CA GLY A 483 -19.50 -2.76 -26.78
C GLY A 483 -18.93 -3.76 -25.78
N ALA A 484 -19.58 -4.90 -25.47
CA ALA A 484 -19.10 -5.85 -24.44
C ALA A 484 -17.71 -6.46 -24.74
N SER A 485 -17.32 -6.47 -26.02
CA SER A 485 -16.03 -7.01 -26.50
C SER A 485 -14.93 -5.95 -26.67
N GLU A 486 -15.27 -4.66 -26.57
CA GLU A 486 -14.32 -3.55 -26.77
C GLU A 486 -13.30 -3.49 -25.62
N SER A 487 -12.03 -3.20 -25.92
CA SER A 487 -10.99 -3.07 -24.88
C SER A 487 -11.34 -1.95 -23.89
N LEU A 488 -11.14 -2.20 -22.59
CA LEU A 488 -11.31 -1.22 -21.52
C LEU A 488 -9.97 -0.62 -21.05
N HIS A 489 -8.87 -0.99 -21.72
CA HIS A 489 -7.53 -0.54 -21.37
C HIS A 489 -7.38 0.97 -21.61
N VAL A 490 -6.74 1.63 -20.65
CA VAL A 490 -6.33 3.02 -20.73
C VAL A 490 -4.89 3.03 -20.24
N LYS A 491 -3.98 3.55 -21.07
CA LYS A 491 -2.55 3.59 -20.75
C LYS A 491 -2.32 4.41 -19.48
N ASP A 492 -1.49 3.88 -18.58
CA ASP A 492 -1.17 4.51 -17.28
C ASP A 492 -2.43 4.90 -16.46
N TYR A 493 -3.48 4.08 -16.51
CA TYR A 493 -4.72 4.36 -15.77
C TYR A 493 -4.48 4.47 -14.25
N ASN A 494 -4.87 5.59 -13.68
CA ASN A 494 -4.80 5.86 -12.24
C ASN A 494 -6.21 6.08 -11.63
N TYR A 495 -6.46 5.44 -10.48
CA TYR A 495 -7.74 5.37 -9.74
C TYR A 495 -7.89 6.47 -8.68
#